data_AF-A0A859FD00-F1
#
_entry.id   AF-A0A859FD00-F1
#
_cell.length_a   1.000
_cell.length_b   1.000
_cell.length_c   1.000
_cell.angle_alpha   90.00
_cell.angle_beta   90.00
_cell.angle_gamma   90.00
#
_symmetry.space_group_name_H-M   'P 1'
#
loop_
_entity.id
_entity.type
_entity.pdbx_description
1 polymer ?
#
loop_
_entity_poly.entity_id
_entity_poly.type
_entity_poly.pdbx_seq_one_letter_code
_entity_poly.pdbx_strand_id
1 'polypeptide(L)'
;MNNGTWFLEFLKLVFLLTGLLILYSIVNTFMIMAAGGMDAIDGAGLGRLFFILQVAGLLSLTTVLYRNKLQRRVFPDQKPLTQVWTKRLIAFGIAAVVASYLILIIVILF
;
A
#
# COMPACT_ATOMS: atom_id res chain seq x y z
N MET A 1 16.35 -25.32 -5.36
CA MET A 1 15.53 -24.61 -6.38
C MET A 1 16.44 -24.23 -7.53
N ASN A 2 16.03 -24.40 -8.79
CA ASN A 2 16.80 -23.93 -9.94
C ASN A 2 16.82 -22.40 -9.94
N ASN A 3 18.01 -21.77 -10.07
CA ASN A 3 18.17 -20.32 -9.98
C ASN A 3 17.26 -19.53 -10.94
N GLY A 4 16.91 -20.11 -12.10
CA GLY A 4 16.02 -19.48 -13.08
C GLY A 4 14.55 -19.38 -12.66
N THR A 5 14.01 -20.34 -11.89
CA THR A 5 12.60 -20.28 -11.46
C THR A 5 12.39 -19.26 -10.34
N TRP A 6 13.35 -19.12 -9.44
CA TRP A 6 13.34 -18.07 -8.42
C TRP A 6 13.31 -16.68 -9.03
N PHE A 7 14.16 -16.42 -10.02
CA PHE A 7 14.23 -15.11 -10.68
C PHE A 7 12.92 -14.75 -11.37
N LEU A 8 12.27 -15.72 -12.04
CA LEU A 8 10.96 -15.51 -12.68
C LEU A 8 9.83 -15.24 -11.67
N GLU A 9 9.81 -15.92 -10.52
CA GLU A 9 8.83 -15.66 -9.46
C GLU A 9 9.04 -14.29 -8.82
N PHE A 10 10.30 -13.91 -8.59
CA PHE A 10 10.65 -12.58 -8.13
C PHE A 10 10.23 -11.50 -9.15
N LEU A 11 10.47 -11.71 -10.44
CA LEU A 11 10.07 -10.76 -11.48
C LEU A 11 8.55 -10.57 -11.51
N LYS A 12 7.78 -11.68 -11.50
CA LYS A 12 6.30 -11.63 -11.45
C LYS A 12 5.80 -10.84 -10.24
N LEU A 13 6.50 -10.95 -9.11
CA LEU A 13 6.17 -10.14 -7.94
C LEU A 13 6.40 -8.67 -8.18
N VAL A 14 7.60 -8.32 -8.63
CA VAL A 14 7.97 -6.93 -8.85
C VAL A 14 6.94 -6.30 -9.77
N PHE A 15 6.58 -6.97 -10.86
CA PHE A 15 5.51 -6.52 -11.75
C PHE A 15 4.14 -6.40 -11.06
N LEU A 16 3.75 -7.33 -10.19
CA LEU A 16 2.48 -7.27 -9.46
C LEU A 16 2.45 -6.11 -8.44
N LEU A 17 3.54 -5.92 -7.69
CA LEU A 17 3.69 -4.82 -6.73
C LEU A 17 3.75 -3.48 -7.46
N THR A 18 4.55 -3.38 -8.52
CA THR A 18 4.62 -2.19 -9.38
C THR A 18 3.26 -1.89 -10.00
N GLY A 19 2.54 -2.89 -10.50
CA GLY A 19 1.19 -2.71 -11.03
C GLY A 19 0.20 -2.19 -9.98
N LEU A 20 0.23 -2.75 -8.76
CA LEU A 20 -0.55 -2.25 -7.62
C LEU A 20 -0.19 -0.81 -7.25
N LEU A 21 1.11 -0.49 -7.23
CA LEU A 21 1.61 0.86 -6.94
C LEU A 21 1.21 1.87 -8.00
N ILE A 22 1.27 1.49 -9.28
CA ILE A 22 0.83 2.34 -10.40
C ILE A 22 -0.68 2.58 -10.29
N LEU A 23 -1.49 1.53 -10.11
CA LEU A 23 -2.93 1.66 -9.99
C LEU A 23 -3.30 2.57 -8.80
N TYR A 24 -2.64 2.35 -7.67
CA TYR A 24 -2.78 3.17 -6.49
C TYR A 24 -2.36 4.62 -6.74
N SER A 25 -1.23 4.86 -7.41
CA SER A 25 -0.77 6.20 -7.76
C SER A 25 -1.77 6.90 -8.67
N ILE A 26 -2.33 6.22 -9.67
CA ILE A 26 -3.34 6.78 -10.58
C ILE A 26 -4.57 7.23 -9.77
N VAL A 27 -5.11 6.35 -8.94
CA VAL A 27 -6.25 6.68 -8.07
C VAL A 27 -5.91 7.87 -7.17
N ASN A 28 -4.74 7.85 -6.52
CA ASN A 28 -4.32 8.91 -5.63
C ASN A 28 -4.17 10.25 -6.34
N THR A 29 -3.59 10.27 -7.55
CA THR A 29 -3.46 11.48 -8.37
C THR A 29 -4.83 12.03 -8.76
N PHE A 30 -5.77 11.20 -9.21
CA PHE A 30 -7.13 11.67 -9.51
C PHE A 30 -7.83 12.25 -8.28
N MET A 31 -7.68 11.62 -7.12
CA MET A 31 -8.26 12.12 -5.86
C MET A 31 -7.65 13.47 -5.45
N ILE A 32 -6.33 13.61 -5.51
CA ILE A 32 -5.65 14.88 -5.21
C ILE A 32 -6.03 15.97 -6.21
N MET A 33 -6.12 15.66 -7.51
CA MET A 33 -6.57 16.63 -8.50
C MET A 33 -8.02 17.08 -8.26
N ALA A 34 -8.91 16.14 -7.93
CA ALA A 34 -10.28 16.46 -7.54
C ALA A 34 -10.34 17.31 -6.25
N ALA A 35 -9.31 17.22 -5.42
CA ALA A 35 -9.18 18.02 -4.20
C ALA A 35 -8.70 19.46 -4.41
N GLY A 36 -8.47 19.89 -5.66
CA GLY A 36 -7.86 21.19 -5.96
C GLY A 36 -6.34 21.15 -6.05
N GLY A 37 -5.74 19.96 -6.11
CA GLY A 37 -4.30 19.75 -6.25
C GLY A 37 -3.56 19.58 -4.91
N MET A 38 -2.24 19.45 -4.99
CA MET A 38 -1.40 19.31 -3.79
C MET A 38 -1.43 20.56 -2.90
N ASP A 39 -1.63 21.73 -3.50
CA ASP A 39 -1.65 23.01 -2.80
C ASP A 39 -2.75 23.08 -1.74
N ALA A 40 -3.90 22.45 -1.97
CA ALA A 40 -4.99 22.38 -1.00
C ALA A 40 -4.61 21.58 0.26
N ILE A 41 -3.89 20.47 0.07
CA ILE A 41 -3.49 19.57 1.17
C ILE A 41 -2.30 20.14 1.96
N ASP A 42 -1.34 20.74 1.25
CA ASP A 42 -0.18 21.39 1.86
C ASP A 42 -0.57 22.70 2.56
N GLY A 43 -1.51 23.46 2.00
CA GLY A 43 -2.08 24.66 2.63
C GLY A 43 -2.76 24.39 3.97
N ALA A 44 -3.39 23.23 4.12
CA ALA A 44 -4.00 22.77 5.39
C ALA A 44 -2.97 22.20 6.39
N GLY A 45 -1.69 22.05 6.02
CA GLY A 45 -0.66 21.41 6.83
C GLY A 45 -0.84 19.90 7.03
N LEU A 46 -1.79 19.27 6.30
CA LEU A 46 -2.15 17.86 6.44
C LEU A 46 -1.39 16.95 5.46
N GLY A 47 -0.61 17.52 4.52
CA GLY A 47 0.13 16.77 3.50
C GLY A 47 1.03 15.68 4.06
N ARG A 48 1.76 15.96 5.15
CA ARG A 48 2.61 14.95 5.80
C ARG A 48 1.81 13.79 6.38
N LEU A 49 0.70 14.08 7.06
CA LEU A 49 -0.14 13.05 7.66
C LEU A 49 -0.81 12.19 6.60
N PHE A 50 -1.33 12.83 5.54
CA PHE A 50 -1.89 12.15 4.38
C PHE A 50 -0.86 11.19 3.77
N PHE A 51 0.36 11.66 3.50
CA PHE A 51 1.43 10.84 2.96
C PHE A 51 1.80 9.66 3.88
N ILE A 52 1.94 9.89 5.19
CA ILE A 52 2.26 8.84 6.16
C ILE A 52 1.18 7.75 6.17
N LEU A 53 -0.10 8.13 6.18
CA LEU A 53 -1.21 7.18 6.15
C LEU A 53 -1.21 6.35 4.87
N GLN A 54 -0.96 7.00 3.74
CA GLN A 54 -0.88 6.36 2.44
C GLN A 54 0.29 5.36 2.37
N VAL A 55 1.48 5.75 2.81
CA VAL A 55 2.66 4.88 2.88
C VAL A 55 2.45 3.73 3.87
N ALA A 56 1.90 4.00 5.06
CA ALA A 56 1.61 2.98 6.06
C ALA A 56 0.59 1.96 5.55
N GLY A 57 -0.45 2.42 4.86
CA GLY A 57 -1.46 1.59 4.22
C GLY A 57 -0.84 0.63 3.22
N LEU A 58 -0.05 1.18 2.31
CA LEU A 58 0.68 0.44 1.29
C LEU A 58 1.69 -0.56 1.88
N LEU A 59 2.50 -0.14 2.86
CA LEU A 59 3.48 -0.99 3.54
C LEU A 59 2.80 -2.18 4.23
N SER A 60 1.68 -1.95 4.89
CA SER A 60 0.93 -3.02 5.56
C SER A 60 0.45 -4.08 4.56
N LEU A 61 -0.14 -3.64 3.44
CA LEU A 61 -0.66 -4.53 2.40
C LEU A 61 0.46 -5.29 1.68
N THR A 62 1.55 -4.61 1.34
CA THR A 62 2.72 -5.23 0.70
C THR A 62 3.42 -6.21 1.64
N THR A 63 3.51 -5.92 2.94
CA THR A 63 4.05 -6.83 3.96
C THR A 63 3.25 -8.12 4.04
N VAL A 64 1.92 -8.03 4.03
CA VAL A 64 1.05 -9.22 4.04
C VAL A 64 1.22 -10.04 2.77
N LEU A 65 1.24 -9.40 1.61
CA LEU A 65 1.47 -10.08 0.33
C LEU A 65 2.83 -10.80 0.35
N TYR A 66 3.89 -10.11 0.76
CA TYR A 66 5.24 -10.67 0.84
C TYR A 66 5.32 -11.88 1.77
N ARG A 67 4.89 -11.73 3.03
CA ARG A 67 4.98 -12.79 4.06
C ARG A 67 4.12 -14.02 3.75
N ASN A 68 2.94 -13.83 3.18
CA ASN A 68 1.99 -14.95 3.03
C ASN A 68 1.98 -15.59 1.65
N LYS A 69 2.22 -14.82 0.58
CA LYS A 69 2.25 -15.37 -0.79
C LYS A 69 3.67 -15.68 -1.28
N LEU A 70 4.66 -14.85 -0.95
CA LEU A 70 6.00 -15.01 -1.53
C LEU A 70 6.96 -15.79 -0.69
N GLN A 71 7.00 -15.49 0.59
CA GLN A 71 7.99 -16.09 1.47
C GLN A 71 7.89 -17.62 1.47
N ARG A 72 6.67 -18.14 1.38
CA ARG A 72 6.39 -19.59 1.31
C ARG A 72 7.04 -20.29 0.12
N ARG A 73 7.37 -19.57 -0.95
CA ARG A 73 8.04 -20.12 -2.14
C ARG A 73 9.55 -19.91 -2.14
N VAL A 74 10.03 -18.85 -1.51
CA VAL A 74 11.45 -18.42 -1.59
C VAL A 74 12.26 -18.78 -0.34
N PHE A 75 11.66 -18.71 0.86
CA PHE A 75 12.32 -18.96 2.13
C PHE A 75 11.45 -19.88 3.00
N PRO A 76 11.53 -21.22 2.82
CA PRO A 76 10.64 -22.17 3.46
C PRO A 76 10.75 -22.19 5.00
N ASP A 77 11.89 -21.78 5.56
CA ASP A 77 12.13 -21.80 7.00
C ASP A 77 11.46 -20.66 7.77
N GLN A 78 11.08 -19.58 7.09
CA GLN A 78 10.34 -18.49 7.71
C GLN A 78 8.84 -18.75 7.63
N LYS A 79 8.21 -18.91 8.80
CA LYS A 79 6.78 -19.18 8.90
C LYS A 79 5.96 -17.98 8.39
N PRO A 80 4.86 -18.22 7.66
CA PRO A 80 3.95 -17.15 7.24
C PRO A 80 3.35 -16.44 8.46
N LEU A 81 2.82 -15.24 8.24
CA LEU A 81 2.06 -14.55 9.28
C LEU A 81 0.85 -15.40 9.68
N THR A 82 0.51 -15.39 10.97
CA THR A 82 -0.72 -16.06 11.42
C THR A 82 -1.94 -15.40 10.78
N GLN A 83 -3.04 -16.13 10.65
CA GLN A 83 -4.29 -15.58 10.09
C GLN A 83 -4.77 -14.34 10.85
N VAL A 84 -4.56 -14.31 12.16
CA VAL A 84 -4.92 -13.17 13.02
C VAL A 84 -4.12 -11.92 12.62
N TRP A 85 -2.79 -12.02 12.54
CA TRP A 85 -1.93 -10.90 12.14
C TRP A 85 -2.16 -10.45 10.71
N THR A 86 -2.43 -11.41 9.82
CA THR A 86 -2.79 -11.14 8.43
C THR A 86 -4.04 -10.25 8.34
N LYS A 87 -5.11 -10.64 9.04
CA LYS A 87 -6.36 -9.86 9.07
C LYS A 87 -6.14 -8.48 9.70
N ARG A 88 -5.37 -8.40 10.79
CA ARG A 88 -5.07 -7.13 11.47
C ARG A 88 -4.28 -6.17 10.57
N LEU A 89 -3.25 -6.64 9.88
CA LEU A 89 -2.46 -5.82 8.96
C LEU A 89 -3.29 -5.39 7.75
N ILE A 90 -4.11 -6.27 7.17
CA ILE A 90 -5.01 -5.88 6.09
C ILE A 90 -6.00 -4.81 6.58
N ALA A 91 -6.64 -5.03 7.73
CA ALA A 91 -7.58 -4.07 8.31
C ALA A 91 -6.91 -2.72 8.61
N PHE A 92 -5.71 -2.75 9.20
CA PHE A 92 -4.92 -1.54 9.44
C PHE A 92 -4.56 -0.82 8.15
N GLY A 93 -4.15 -1.56 7.12
CA GLY A 93 -3.79 -1.00 5.83
C GLY A 93 -4.98 -0.31 5.15
N ILE A 94 -6.13 -0.99 5.14
CA ILE A 94 -7.40 -0.42 4.63
C ILE A 94 -7.81 0.80 5.45
N ALA A 95 -7.76 0.72 6.79
CA ALA A 95 -8.12 1.82 7.66
C ALA A 95 -7.24 3.05 7.44
N ALA A 96 -5.92 2.86 7.25
CA ALA A 96 -5.00 3.96 6.96
C ALA A 96 -5.31 4.64 5.62
N VAL A 97 -5.57 3.85 4.57
CA VAL A 97 -5.98 4.38 3.26
C VAL A 97 -7.31 5.12 3.36
N VAL A 98 -8.32 4.55 4.01
CA VAL A 98 -9.63 5.21 4.20
C VAL A 98 -9.48 6.50 5.00
N ALA A 99 -8.72 6.49 6.09
CA ALA A 99 -8.46 7.68 6.89
C ALA A 99 -7.76 8.79 6.08
N SER A 100 -6.82 8.43 5.21
CA SER A 100 -6.17 9.40 4.32
C SER A 100 -7.16 10.07 3.36
N TYR A 101 -8.12 9.32 2.81
CA TYR A 101 -9.15 9.89 1.94
C TYR A 101 -10.19 10.69 2.70
N LEU A 102 -10.50 10.35 3.95
CA LEU A 102 -11.35 11.19 4.79
C LEU A 102 -10.71 12.55 5.05
N ILE A 103 -9.40 12.61 5.29
CA ILE A 103 -8.66 13.88 5.40
C ILE A 103 -8.81 14.69 4.11
N LEU A 104 -8.63 14.04 2.97
CA LEU A 104 -8.75 14.69 1.66
C LEU A 104 -10.16 15.22 1.41
N ILE A 105 -11.21 14.48 1.80
CA ILE A 105 -12.61 14.95 1.73
C ILE A 105 -12.85 16.15 2.65
N ILE A 106 -12.30 16.14 3.87
CA ILE A 106 -12.43 17.26 4.82
C ILE A 106 -11.79 18.53 4.22
N VAL A 107 -10.59 18.41 3.64
CA VAL A 107 -9.90 19.53 2.97
C VAL A 107 -10.67 20.07 1.76
N ILE A 108 -11.47 19.24 1.08
CA ILE A 108 -12.31 19.69 -0.03
C ILE A 108 -13.52 20.49 0.46
N LEU A 109 -14.09 20.08 1.59
CA LEU A 109 -15.35 20.63 2.11
C LEU A 109 -15.18 21.89 2.97
N PHE A 110 -13.98 22.13 3.49
CA PHE A 110 -13.65 23.23 4.42
C PHE A 110 -12.44 24.02 3.93
#